data_AF-A0A7V6G007-F1
#
_entry.id   AF-A0A7V6G007-F1
#
_cell.length_a   1.000
_cell.length_b   1.000
_cell.length_c   1.000
_cell.angle_alpha   90.00
_cell.angle_beta   90.00
_cell.angle_gamma   90.00
#
_symmetry.space_group_name_H-M   'P 1'
#
loop_
_entity.id
_entity.type
_entity.pdbx_description
1 polymer ?
#
loop_
_entity_poly.entity_id
_entity_poly.type
_entity_poly.pdbx_seq_one_letter_code
_entity_poly.pdbx_strand_id
1 'polypeptide(L)'
;MTDLKSTLNTQEKIPTFDNEDVEKNKVMAGLAYIIFFLPLIACPESAFGRFHANQGLLLFIFGVVGTFVLGFIPIIGWILLPVLGLLTFAIGIMGLINGLNGKAKELPIIGKFRIIK
;
A
#
# COMPACT_ATOMS: atom_id res chain seq x y z
N MET A 1 -8.45 24.44 28.81
CA MET A 1 -7.97 24.76 27.44
C MET A 1 -6.72 23.95 27.05
N THR A 2 -6.40 22.88 27.79
CA THR A 2 -5.21 22.04 27.57
C THR A 2 -5.57 20.74 26.84
N ASP A 3 -6.83 20.29 26.93
CA ASP A 3 -7.29 19.01 26.38
C ASP A 3 -7.79 19.08 24.91
N LEU A 4 -8.00 20.29 24.37
CA LEU A 4 -8.47 20.46 22.98
C LEU A 4 -7.33 20.40 21.94
N LYS A 5 -6.06 20.45 22.38
CA LYS A 5 -4.89 20.38 21.48
C LYS A 5 -4.36 18.95 21.30
N SER A 6 -4.71 18.00 22.17
CA SER A 6 -4.22 16.61 22.06
C SER A 6 -5.01 15.80 21.02
N THR A 7 -6.29 16.13 20.80
CA THR A 7 -7.16 15.47 19.81
C THR A 7 -6.94 15.95 18.37
N LEU A 8 -6.27 17.10 18.17
CA LEU A 8 -5.93 17.63 16.85
C LEU A 8 -4.63 17.05 16.26
N ASN A 9 -3.90 16.23 17.05
CA ASN A 9 -2.60 15.68 16.64
C ASN A 9 -2.64 14.19 16.27
N THR A 10 -3.83 13.61 16.05
CA THR A 10 -3.99 12.28 15.44
C THR A 10 -3.90 12.37 13.91
N GLN A 11 -2.98 13.19 13.39
CA GLN A 11 -2.44 12.92 12.06
C GLN A 11 -1.67 11.61 12.23
N GLU A 12 -2.15 10.49 11.69
CA GLU A 12 -1.38 9.24 11.67
C GLU A 12 0.02 9.55 11.17
N LYS A 13 0.97 9.62 12.10
CA LYS A 13 2.35 9.98 11.82
C LYS A 13 2.88 8.83 10.97
N ILE A 14 3.13 9.09 9.69
CA ILE A 14 3.79 8.11 8.82
C ILE A 14 5.00 7.59 9.60
N PRO A 15 5.14 6.26 9.81
CA PRO A 15 6.21 5.74 10.64
C PRO A 15 7.54 6.25 10.09
N THR A 16 8.34 6.85 10.95
CA THR A 16 9.72 7.19 10.60
C THR A 16 10.52 5.90 10.65
N PHE A 17 11.01 5.45 9.50
CA PHE A 17 11.82 4.25 9.37
C PHE A 17 13.29 4.59 9.55
N ASP A 18 14.05 3.63 10.09
CA ASP A 18 15.50 3.75 10.18
C ASP A 18 16.13 3.75 8.78
N ASN A 19 17.12 4.60 8.54
CA ASN A 19 17.73 4.76 7.23
C ASN A 19 18.47 3.49 6.77
N GLU A 20 19.06 2.73 7.69
CA GLU A 20 19.73 1.47 7.37
C GLU A 20 18.71 0.41 6.91
N ASP A 21 17.57 0.32 7.60
CA ASP A 21 16.46 -0.56 7.20
C ASP A 21 15.96 -0.21 5.79
N VAL A 22 15.75 1.07 5.51
CA VAL A 22 15.29 1.55 4.21
C VAL A 22 16.29 1.19 3.11
N GLU A 23 17.56 1.55 3.25
CA GLU A 23 18.56 1.34 2.20
C GLU A 23 18.79 -0.16 1.91
N LYS A 24 18.79 -0.98 2.96
CA LYS A 24 18.96 -2.44 2.84
C LYS A 24 17.77 -3.11 2.14
N ASN A 25 16.54 -2.65 2.40
CA ASN A 25 15.32 -3.37 2.04
C ASN A 25 14.47 -2.72 0.94
N LYS A 26 14.86 -1.56 0.39
CA LYS A 26 14.09 -0.83 -0.64
C LYS A 26 13.74 -1.62 -1.89
N VAL A 27 14.60 -2.54 -2.31
CA VAL A 27 14.30 -3.41 -3.47
C VAL A 27 13.12 -4.32 -3.14
N MET A 28 13.16 -5.02 -2.00
CA MET A 28 12.06 -5.89 -1.58
C MET A 28 10.77 -5.10 -1.35
N ALA A 29 10.88 -3.93 -0.70
CA ALA A 29 9.76 -3.02 -0.51
C ALA A 29 9.10 -2.58 -1.82
N GLY A 30 9.89 -2.25 -2.86
CA GLY A 30 9.34 -1.99 -4.20
C GLY A 30 8.64 -3.20 -4.80
N LEU A 31 9.27 -4.38 -4.72
CA LEU A 31 8.70 -5.63 -5.25
C LEU A 31 7.41 -6.08 -4.56
N ALA A 32 7.09 -5.54 -3.39
CA ALA A 32 5.81 -5.75 -2.70
C ALA A 32 4.58 -5.40 -3.56
N TYR A 33 4.73 -4.49 -4.53
CA TYR A 33 3.62 -4.10 -5.41
C TYR A 33 3.43 -5.03 -6.61
N ILE A 34 4.36 -5.97 -6.81
CA ILE A 34 4.19 -7.09 -7.75
C ILE A 34 3.70 -8.31 -6.97
N ILE A 35 4.33 -8.60 -5.82
CA ILE A 35 3.98 -9.72 -4.94
C ILE A 35 4.07 -9.25 -3.47
N PHE A 36 2.93 -9.01 -2.83
CA PHE A 36 2.87 -8.33 -1.52
C PHE A 36 3.56 -9.06 -0.38
N PHE A 37 3.63 -10.38 -0.40
CA PHE A 37 4.24 -11.17 0.68
C PHE A 37 5.76 -11.32 0.53
N LEU A 38 6.36 -10.83 -0.55
CA LEU A 38 7.81 -10.98 -0.79
C LEU A 38 8.66 -10.35 0.33
N PRO A 39 8.41 -9.10 0.80
CA PRO A 39 9.15 -8.55 1.94
C PRO A 39 8.98 -9.35 3.23
N LEU A 40 7.81 -9.97 3.44
CA LEU A 40 7.53 -10.73 4.67
C LEU A 40 8.39 -11.99 4.80
N ILE A 41 8.84 -12.53 3.66
CA ILE A 41 9.70 -13.73 3.62
C ILE A 41 11.17 -13.33 3.49
N ALA A 42 11.47 -12.36 2.62
CA ALA A 42 12.84 -11.99 2.29
C ALA A 42 13.50 -11.09 3.35
N CYS A 43 12.72 -10.22 4.00
CA CYS A 43 13.21 -9.31 5.04
C CYS A 43 12.21 -9.20 6.20
N PRO A 44 11.90 -10.32 6.89
CA PRO A 44 10.82 -10.40 7.88
C PRO A 44 10.97 -9.41 9.05
N GLU A 45 12.19 -8.97 9.36
CA GLU A 45 12.49 -8.01 10.43
C GLU A 45 12.33 -6.53 10.01
N SER A 46 12.25 -6.25 8.71
CA SER A 46 12.18 -4.89 8.16
C SER A 46 10.82 -4.24 8.42
N ALA A 47 10.79 -3.15 9.20
CA ALA A 47 9.58 -2.37 9.39
C ALA A 47 9.18 -1.68 8.07
N PHE A 48 10.16 -1.21 7.30
CA PHE A 48 9.93 -0.60 5.98
C PHE A 48 9.37 -1.61 4.97
N GLY A 49 9.93 -2.82 4.95
CA GLY A 49 9.43 -3.94 4.15
C GLY A 49 8.00 -4.33 4.52
N ARG A 50 7.69 -4.46 5.82
CA ARG A 50 6.32 -4.73 6.31
C ARG A 50 5.33 -3.64 5.92
N PHE A 51 5.73 -2.36 5.96
CA PHE A 51 4.89 -1.26 5.49
C PHE A 51 4.49 -1.42 4.03
N HIS A 52 5.45 -1.66 3.13
CA HIS A 52 5.15 -1.82 1.70
C HIS A 52 4.44 -3.15 1.39
N ALA A 53 4.70 -4.22 2.15
CA ALA A 53 3.91 -5.45 2.09
C ALA A 53 2.43 -5.19 2.43
N ASN A 54 2.16 -4.39 3.47
CA ASN A 54 0.79 -3.99 3.82
C ASN A 54 0.13 -3.18 2.71
N GLN A 55 0.84 -2.19 2.14
CA GLN A 55 0.32 -1.40 1.02
C GLN A 55 0.03 -2.28 -0.22
N GLY A 56 0.94 -3.21 -0.54
CA GLY A 56 0.75 -4.17 -1.63
C GLY A 56 -0.45 -5.10 -1.39
N LEU A 57 -0.65 -5.57 -0.16
CA LEU A 57 -1.81 -6.39 0.22
C LEU A 57 -3.11 -5.61 0.07
N LEU A 58 -3.15 -4.35 0.51
CA LEU A 58 -4.33 -3.49 0.35
C LEU A 58 -4.66 -3.26 -1.12
N LEU A 59 -3.66 -3.03 -1.97
CA LEU A 59 -3.85 -2.89 -3.41
C LEU A 59 -4.39 -4.18 -4.05
N PHE A 60 -3.88 -5.33 -3.64
CA PHE A 60 -4.38 -6.63 -4.08
C PHE A 60 -5.85 -6.84 -3.68
N ILE A 61 -6.19 -6.59 -2.40
CA ILE A 61 -7.57 -6.68 -1.91
C ILE A 61 -8.48 -5.73 -2.68
N PHE A 62 -8.06 -4.48 -2.90
CA PHE A 62 -8.82 -3.50 -3.69
C PHE A 62 -9.11 -4.01 -5.10
N GLY A 63 -8.10 -4.54 -5.80
CA GLY A 63 -8.26 -5.09 -7.15
C GLY A 63 -9.19 -6.30 -7.20
N VAL A 64 -9.04 -7.25 -6.26
CA VAL A 64 -9.86 -8.46 -6.20
C VAL A 64 -11.31 -8.14 -5.86
N VAL A 65 -11.54 -7.36 -4.80
CA VAL A 65 -12.89 -6.99 -4.36
C VAL A 65 -13.59 -6.14 -5.42
N GLY A 66 -12.90 -5.15 -5.99
CA GLY A 66 -13.47 -4.31 -7.05
C GLY A 66 -13.83 -5.12 -8.30
N THR A 67 -12.95 -6.04 -8.73
CA THR A 67 -13.24 -6.92 -9.87
C THR A 67 -14.42 -7.84 -9.59
N PHE A 68 -14.48 -8.43 -8.40
CA PHE A 68 -15.59 -9.31 -7.99
C PHE A 68 -16.92 -8.55 -7.99
N VAL A 69 -16.99 -7.38 -7.35
CA VAL A 69 -18.22 -6.56 -7.27
C VAL A 69 -18.68 -6.10 -8.65
N LEU A 70 -17.78 -5.54 -9.47
CA LEU A 70 -18.13 -5.07 -10.81
C LEU A 70 -18.52 -6.23 -11.75
N GLY A 71 -17.97 -7.42 -11.56
CA GLY A 71 -18.28 -8.61 -12.36
C GLY A 71 -19.76 -9.02 -12.29
N PHE A 72 -20.44 -8.76 -11.16
CA PHE A 72 -21.88 -9.04 -10.99
C PHE A 72 -22.80 -8.01 -11.65
N ILE A 73 -22.28 -6.88 -12.12
CA ILE A 73 -23.07 -5.81 -12.73
C ILE A 73 -22.91 -5.90 -14.26
N PRO A 74 -23.85 -6.51 -14.99
CA PRO A 74 -23.72 -6.69 -16.43
C PRO A 74 -23.68 -5.34 -17.16
N ILE A 75 -22.99 -5.31 -18.29
CA ILE A 75 -22.79 -4.14 -19.17
C ILE A 75 -21.97 -3.02 -18.49
N ILE A 76 -22.52 -2.34 -17.47
CA ILE A 76 -21.86 -1.20 -16.81
C ILE A 76 -20.60 -1.66 -16.07
N GLY A 77 -20.71 -2.72 -15.26
CA GLY A 77 -19.57 -3.23 -14.51
C GLY A 77 -18.44 -3.68 -15.44
N TRP A 78 -18.78 -4.34 -16.55
CA TRP A 78 -17.80 -4.81 -17.54
C TRP A 78 -17.07 -3.66 -18.25
N ILE A 79 -17.76 -2.55 -18.52
CA ILE A 79 -17.13 -1.33 -19.07
C ILE A 79 -16.18 -0.70 -18.04
N LEU A 80 -16.51 -0.76 -16.75
CA LEU A 80 -15.69 -0.20 -15.67
C LEU A 80 -14.50 -1.08 -15.27
N LEU A 81 -14.56 -2.40 -15.47
CA LEU A 81 -13.47 -3.33 -15.17
C LEU A 81 -12.10 -2.93 -15.77
N PRO A 82 -11.96 -2.58 -17.07
CA PRO A 82 -10.68 -2.14 -17.62
C PRO A 82 -10.20 -0.82 -16.98
N VAL A 83 -11.12 0.08 -16.62
CA VAL A 83 -10.78 1.34 -15.92
C VAL A 83 -10.24 1.05 -14.52
N LEU A 84 -10.90 0.15 -13.77
CA LEU A 84 -10.41 -0.31 -12.47
C LEU A 84 -9.03 -0.97 -12.59
N GLY A 85 -8.81 -1.78 -13.63
CA GLY A 85 -7.53 -2.43 -13.91
C GLY A 85 -6.41 -1.40 -14.13
N LEU A 86 -6.64 -0.41 -14.99
CA LEU A 86 -5.67 0.67 -15.23
C LEU A 86 -5.41 1.52 -13.98
N LEU A 87 -6.45 1.85 -13.20
CA LEU A 87 -6.30 2.58 -11.95
C LEU A 87 -5.46 1.78 -10.94
N THR A 88 -5.78 0.51 -10.73
CA THR A 88 -5.05 -0.38 -9.82
C THR A 88 -3.59 -0.53 -10.26
N PHE A 89 -3.35 -0.69 -11.56
CA PHE A 89 -2.01 -0.76 -12.12
C PHE A 89 -1.22 0.53 -11.89
N ALA A 90 -1.80 1.70 -12.19
CA ALA A 90 -1.15 2.99 -11.99
C ALA A 90 -0.79 3.24 -10.51
N ILE A 91 -1.69 2.91 -9.58
CA ILE A 91 -1.44 2.98 -8.14
C ILE A 91 -0.31 2.00 -7.74
N GLY A 92 -0.28 0.80 -8.31
CA GLY A 92 0.80 -0.18 -8.10
C GLY A 92 2.16 0.34 -8.56
N ILE A 93 2.23 0.99 -9.73
CA ILE A 93 3.47 1.62 -10.22
C ILE A 93 3.92 2.76 -9.29
N MET A 94 3.00 3.59 -8.80
CA MET A 94 3.33 4.63 -7.81
C MET A 94 3.92 4.01 -6.53
N GLY A 95 3.32 2.93 -6.05
CA GLY A 95 3.82 2.15 -4.92
C GLY A 95 5.22 1.60 -5.15
N LEU A 96 5.42 0.91 -6.28
CA LEU A 96 6.71 0.35 -6.72
C LEU A 96 7.81 1.43 -6.72
N ILE A 97 7.55 2.57 -7.37
CA ILE A 97 8.50 3.69 -7.45
C ILE A 97 8.79 4.25 -6.05
N ASN A 98 7.80 4.36 -5.17
CA ASN A 98 8.01 4.83 -3.80
C ASN A 98 8.87 3.85 -3.00
N GLY A 99 8.57 2.54 -3.05
CA GLY A 99 9.34 1.51 -2.35
C GLY A 99 10.79 1.45 -2.82
N LEU A 100 11.03 1.43 -4.13
CA LEU A 100 12.39 1.42 -4.72
C LEU A 100 13.20 2.68 -4.36
N ASN A 101 12.53 3.82 -4.17
CA ASN A 101 13.17 5.08 -3.76
C ASN A 101 13.24 5.28 -2.24
N GLY A 102 12.94 4.25 -1.43
CA GLY A 102 13.00 4.34 0.02
C GLY A 102 11.94 5.25 0.65
N LYS A 103 10.82 5.50 -0.05
CA LYS A 103 9.76 6.41 0.39
C LYS A 103 8.57 5.63 0.93
N ALA A 104 8.34 5.70 2.23
CA ALA A 104 7.13 5.17 2.84
C ALA A 104 5.96 6.13 2.64
N LYS A 105 5.35 6.08 1.44
CA LYS A 105 4.14 6.83 1.13
C LYS A 105 2.96 5.88 1.01
N GLU A 106 1.89 6.21 1.72
CA GLU A 106 0.62 5.50 1.61
C GLU A 106 0.05 5.62 0.20
N LEU A 107 -0.55 4.54 -0.29
CA LEU A 107 -1.29 4.58 -1.53
C LEU A 107 -2.54 5.46 -1.39
N PRO A 108 -2.94 6.19 -2.44
CA PRO A 108 -4.19 6.94 -2.43
C PRO A 108 -5.38 6.01 -2.16
N ILE A 109 -6.40 6.55 -1.50
CA ILE A 109 -7.70 5.89 -1.21
C ILE A 109 -7.62 4.75 -0.18
N ILE A 110 -6.68 3.82 -0.34
CA ILE A 110 -6.61 2.56 0.43
C ILE A 110 -5.47 2.53 1.46
N GLY A 111 -4.48 3.41 1.37
CA GLY A 111 -3.21 3.24 2.06
C GLY A 111 -3.21 3.49 3.57
N LYS A 112 -4.30 3.96 4.17
CA LYS A 112 -4.39 4.26 5.60
C LYS A 112 -4.58 3.03 6.49
N PHE A 113 -5.06 1.91 5.93
CA PHE A 113 -5.30 0.71 6.72
C PHE A 113 -3.98 0.00 7.10
N ARG A 114 -3.98 -0.72 8.22
CA ARG A 114 -2.86 -1.55 8.70
C ARG A 114 -3.37 -2.93 9.08
N ILE A 115 -3.17 -3.89 8.19
CA ILE A 115 -3.50 -5.31 8.35
C ILE A 115 -2.28 -6.08 8.88
N ILE A 116 -1.11 -5.80 8.31
CA ILE A 116 0.17 -6.36 8.75
C ILE A 116 0.78 -5.39 9.78
N LYS A 117 1.13 -5.91 10.95
CA LYS A 117 1.76 -5.16 12.05
C LYS A 117 3.24 -5.48 12.16
#